data_AF-A0A2W5YGI3-F1
#
_entry.id   AF-A0A2W5YGI3-F1
#
_cell.length_a   1.000
_cell.length_b   1.000
_cell.length_c   1.000
_cell.angle_alpha   90.00
_cell.angle_beta   90.00
_cell.angle_gamma   90.00
#
_symmetry.space_group_name_H-M   'P 1'
#
loop_
_entity.id
_entity.type
_entity.pdbx_description
1 polymer ?
#
loop_
_entity_poly.entity_id
_entity_poly.type
_entity_poly.pdbx_seq_one_letter_code
_entity_poly.pdbx_strand_id
1 'polypeptide(L)'
;MNGHENRIQIFEPFGAAYELMKTILFRPFDMAKWFAIAFAAFISGSWGGGGFNPGRLGRFGSGNWKYRSTTHGYTPGDWTMPAWGIALIIIAGLVVLVLAVLLMWVAARGRFIFTDCVVKNRGAIAEPWREFRREGNSFFLFSFAVAVVAMFLTAIVILIVAVPLGLFSTHHGSGFGAAAIIALIIFGLVWVAFALFFALVSQFMIPVMYRRRCSAREAFLDVAKLLLHQPGPFVLYVLFGIVLVIAVGIVGTVISCLTCCIGALPYISTVLLLPAIVWLAGFKLLFLRQFGDQYDVWATVGLPPVAVPPAAPPPAAPIAPA
;
A
#
# COMPACT_ATOMS: atom_id res chain seq x y z
N MET A 1 -24.66 1.92 31.85
CA MET A 1 -23.64 1.03 31.23
C MET A 1 -24.35 0.22 30.16
N ASN A 2 -24.43 0.75 28.94
CA ASN A 2 -25.07 0.06 27.81
C ASN A 2 -23.97 -0.40 26.87
N GLY A 3 -23.54 -1.64 27.06
CA GLY A 3 -22.65 -2.32 26.15
C GLY A 3 -23.41 -2.64 24.87
N HIS A 4 -23.43 -1.70 23.93
CA HIS A 4 -23.46 -2.10 22.54
C HIS A 4 -22.13 -2.79 22.29
N GLU A 5 -22.12 -4.12 22.30
CA GLU A 5 -21.09 -4.86 21.61
C GLU A 5 -21.07 -4.31 20.18
N ASN A 6 -20.10 -3.43 19.89
CA ASN A 6 -19.77 -3.06 18.53
C ASN A 6 -19.32 -4.35 17.84
N ARG A 7 -20.27 -5.14 17.34
CA ARG A 7 -19.96 -6.26 16.45
C ARG A 7 -19.36 -5.63 15.22
N ILE A 8 -18.04 -5.71 15.14
CA ILE A 8 -17.27 -5.27 13.99
C ILE A 8 -17.61 -6.22 12.85
N GLN A 9 -18.61 -5.82 12.06
CA GLN A 9 -19.09 -6.57 10.90
C GLN A 9 -18.28 -6.12 9.69
N ILE A 10 -17.66 -7.06 8.99
CA ILE A 10 -16.88 -6.78 7.78
C ILE A 10 -17.76 -6.70 6.53
N PHE A 11 -18.84 -7.47 6.49
CA PHE A 11 -19.70 -7.55 5.31
C PHE A 11 -20.54 -6.29 5.08
N GLU A 12 -20.94 -5.62 6.16
CA GLU A 12 -21.72 -4.38 6.12
C GLU A 12 -20.96 -3.21 5.47
N PRO A 13 -19.73 -2.83 5.91
CA PRO A 13 -18.95 -1.78 5.26
C PRO A 13 -18.53 -2.18 3.85
N PHE A 14 -18.44 -3.47 3.55
CA PHE A 14 -18.12 -3.97 2.21
C PHE A 14 -19.27 -3.73 1.20
N GLY A 15 -20.50 -4.03 1.59
CA GLY A 15 -21.69 -3.72 0.79
C GLY A 15 -21.91 -2.22 0.63
N ALA A 16 -21.77 -1.45 1.73
CA ALA A 16 -21.87 0.01 1.68
C ALA A 16 -20.77 0.64 0.80
N ALA A 17 -19.56 0.09 0.81
CA ALA A 17 -18.48 0.54 -0.07
C ALA A 17 -18.79 0.28 -1.55
N TYR A 18 -19.52 -0.80 -1.88
CA TYR A 18 -19.94 -1.09 -3.24
C TYR A 18 -20.98 -0.07 -3.74
N GLU A 19 -21.94 0.30 -2.90
CA GLU A 19 -22.88 1.40 -3.20
C GLU A 19 -22.18 2.74 -3.37
N LEU A 20 -21.19 3.03 -2.53
CA LEU A 20 -20.37 4.24 -2.62
C LEU A 20 -19.56 4.27 -3.92
N MET A 21 -18.93 3.16 -4.31
CA MET A 21 -18.25 3.04 -5.60
C MET A 21 -19.22 3.29 -6.76
N LYS A 22 -20.43 2.71 -6.72
CA LYS A 22 -21.45 2.94 -7.75
C LYS A 22 -21.86 4.40 -7.84
N THR A 23 -22.03 5.04 -6.69
CA THR A 23 -22.42 6.45 -6.62
C THR A 23 -21.31 7.34 -7.18
N ILE A 24 -20.05 7.07 -6.84
CA ILE A 24 -18.94 7.93 -7.25
C ILE A 24 -18.66 7.82 -8.76
N LEU A 25 -18.69 6.61 -9.29
CA LEU A 25 -18.31 6.34 -10.67
C LEU A 25 -19.45 6.40 -11.67
N PHE A 26 -20.63 5.91 -11.29
CA PHE A 26 -21.70 5.67 -12.25
C PHE A 26 -22.91 6.61 -12.05
N ARG A 27 -22.95 7.46 -11.01
CA ARG A 27 -24.08 8.37 -10.73
C ARG A 27 -23.65 9.77 -10.23
N PRO A 28 -23.48 10.78 -11.11
CA PRO A 28 -23.54 10.73 -12.57
C PRO A 28 -22.26 10.15 -13.18
N PHE A 29 -22.38 9.46 -14.30
CA PHE A 29 -21.24 8.99 -15.08
C PHE A 29 -20.63 10.16 -15.87
N ASP A 30 -19.39 10.51 -15.54
CA ASP A 30 -18.61 11.56 -16.20
C ASP A 30 -17.23 11.00 -16.53
N MET A 31 -16.89 10.97 -17.82
CA MET A 31 -15.62 10.45 -18.32
C MET A 31 -14.42 11.26 -17.78
N ALA A 32 -14.55 12.60 -17.73
CA ALA A 32 -13.48 13.46 -17.23
C ALA A 32 -13.21 13.17 -15.75
N LYS A 33 -14.27 13.01 -14.96
CA LYS A 33 -14.18 12.61 -13.56
C LYS A 33 -13.57 11.22 -13.39
N TRP A 34 -13.94 10.26 -14.24
CA TRP A 34 -13.38 8.91 -14.21
C TRP A 34 -11.86 8.91 -14.41
N PHE A 35 -11.38 9.56 -15.47
CA PHE A 35 -9.95 9.67 -15.74
C PHE A 35 -9.20 10.49 -14.68
N ALA A 36 -9.84 11.52 -14.10
CA ALA A 36 -9.25 12.29 -13.01
C ALA A 36 -9.08 11.45 -11.73
N ILE A 37 -10.08 10.65 -11.37
CA ILE A 37 -9.99 9.70 -10.24
C ILE A 37 -8.95 8.61 -10.55
N ALA A 38 -8.87 8.16 -11.80
CA ALA A 38 -7.88 7.16 -12.23
C ALA A 38 -6.47 7.69 -12.09
N PHE A 39 -6.27 8.92 -12.51
CA PHE A 39 -5.01 9.63 -12.37
C PHE A 39 -4.66 9.85 -10.90
N ALA A 40 -5.63 10.23 -10.05
CA ALA A 40 -5.41 10.34 -8.61
C ALA A 40 -5.02 8.99 -7.98
N ALA A 41 -5.69 7.90 -8.35
CA ALA A 41 -5.37 6.54 -7.90
C ALA A 41 -4.00 6.04 -8.40
N PHE A 42 -3.65 6.37 -9.64
CA PHE A 42 -2.36 6.07 -10.22
C PHE A 42 -1.23 6.81 -9.49
N ILE A 43 -1.39 8.12 -9.32
CA ILE A 43 -0.46 8.94 -8.54
C ILE A 43 -0.36 8.40 -7.11
N SER A 44 -1.46 7.99 -6.46
CA SER A 44 -1.45 7.53 -5.06
C SER A 44 -0.63 6.26 -4.80
N GLY A 45 -0.03 5.66 -5.83
CA GLY A 45 0.68 4.40 -5.67
C GLY A 45 -0.27 3.19 -5.65
N SER A 46 -1.55 3.35 -6.04
CA SER A 46 -2.52 2.26 -6.14
C SER A 46 -2.47 1.58 -7.52
N TRP A 47 -1.25 1.33 -8.01
CA TRP A 47 -0.99 0.67 -9.29
C TRP A 47 -1.60 -0.73 -9.18
N GLY A 48 -2.44 -1.12 -10.14
CA GLY A 48 -3.33 -2.30 -10.10
C GLY A 48 -2.65 -3.68 -10.03
N GLY A 49 -1.47 -3.78 -9.43
CA GLY A 49 -0.65 -4.98 -9.37
C GLY A 49 0.49 -4.86 -8.37
N GLY A 50 0.21 -4.45 -7.14
CA GLY A 50 1.20 -4.37 -6.07
C GLY A 50 2.14 -3.16 -6.24
N GLY A 51 2.37 -2.45 -5.13
CA GLY A 51 3.19 -1.24 -5.13
C GLY A 51 4.59 -1.44 -5.72
N PHE A 52 5.28 -0.33 -5.96
CA PHE A 52 6.66 -0.28 -6.43
C PHE A 52 7.56 -1.10 -5.50
N ASN A 53 7.72 -2.39 -5.80
CA ASN A 53 8.65 -3.26 -5.11
C ASN A 53 9.98 -3.11 -5.86
N PRO A 54 10.99 -2.41 -5.31
CA PRO A 54 12.32 -2.36 -5.92
C PRO A 54 12.91 -3.76 -6.11
N GLY A 55 12.45 -4.77 -5.36
CA GLY A 55 12.78 -6.18 -5.56
C GLY A 55 12.23 -6.81 -6.85
N ARG A 56 11.25 -6.21 -7.55
CA ARG A 56 10.87 -6.64 -8.91
C ARG A 56 11.81 -6.10 -9.98
N LEU A 57 12.47 -4.95 -9.76
CA LEU A 57 13.50 -4.44 -10.67
C LEU A 57 14.75 -5.32 -10.64
N GLY A 58 15.09 -5.87 -9.47
CA GLY A 58 16.14 -6.90 -9.33
C GLY A 58 15.79 -8.26 -9.97
N ARG A 59 14.52 -8.49 -10.33
CA ARG A 59 14.09 -9.76 -10.95
C ARG A 59 14.32 -9.81 -12.47
N PHE A 60 14.70 -8.70 -13.09
CA PHE A 60 15.26 -8.70 -14.45
C PHE A 60 16.68 -9.28 -14.51
N GLY A 61 17.33 -9.49 -13.36
CA GLY A 61 18.65 -10.11 -13.24
C GLY A 61 18.63 -11.64 -13.03
N SER A 62 17.47 -12.28 -12.87
CA SER A 62 17.38 -13.75 -12.65
C SER A 62 16.80 -14.51 -13.84
N GLY A 63 16.91 -13.94 -15.04
CA GLY A 63 16.80 -14.74 -16.26
C GLY A 63 18.05 -15.61 -16.33
N ASN A 64 17.88 -16.92 -16.48
CA ASN A 64 18.95 -17.82 -16.91
C ASN A 64 19.29 -17.46 -18.37
N TRP A 65 19.87 -16.28 -18.58
CA TRP A 65 20.41 -15.83 -19.85
C TRP A 65 21.66 -16.69 -20.07
N LYS A 66 21.46 -17.90 -20.58
CA LYS A 66 22.54 -18.64 -21.26
C LYS A 66 22.82 -17.88 -22.54
N TYR A 67 23.52 -16.75 -22.42
CA TYR A 67 24.27 -16.22 -23.54
C TYR A 67 25.23 -17.33 -23.91
N ARG A 68 24.95 -18.03 -25.01
CA ARG A 68 25.95 -18.84 -25.67
C ARG A 68 26.86 -17.81 -26.32
N SER A 69 27.76 -17.21 -25.54
CA SER A 69 28.81 -16.37 -26.09
C SER A 69 29.63 -17.27 -26.98
N THR A 70 29.42 -17.15 -28.28
CA THR A 70 30.38 -17.56 -29.28
C THR A 70 31.60 -16.67 -29.01
N THR A 71 32.46 -17.13 -28.12
CA THR A 71 33.68 -16.45 -27.70
C THR A 71 34.59 -16.36 -28.92
N HIS A 72 34.50 -15.28 -29.68
CA HIS A 72 35.65 -14.79 -30.42
C HIS A 72 36.68 -14.41 -29.36
N GLY A 73 37.87 -15.00 -29.44
CA GLY A 73 38.91 -15.05 -28.41
C GLY A 73 39.35 -13.68 -27.88
N TYR A 74 38.53 -13.07 -27.05
CA TYR A 74 38.85 -11.92 -26.24
C TYR A 74 39.10 -12.43 -24.82
N THR A 75 40.34 -12.32 -24.39
CA THR A 75 40.80 -12.68 -23.05
C THR A 75 40.01 -11.92 -21.99
N PRO A 76 39.51 -12.57 -20.92
CA PRO A 76 38.85 -11.89 -19.81
C PRO A 76 39.93 -11.30 -18.89
N GLY A 77 40.50 -10.16 -19.29
CA GLY A 77 41.63 -9.54 -18.58
C GLY A 77 41.41 -8.08 -18.21
N ASP A 78 40.94 -7.24 -19.14
CA ASP A 78 40.94 -5.80 -18.94
C ASP A 78 39.58 -5.17 -19.32
N TRP A 79 38.58 -5.36 -18.47
CA TRP A 79 37.39 -4.49 -18.48
C TRP A 79 37.74 -3.20 -17.74
N THR A 80 38.72 -2.46 -18.24
CA THR A 80 38.93 -1.08 -17.81
C THR A 80 37.79 -0.27 -18.41
N MET A 81 36.63 -0.25 -17.73
CA MET A 81 35.58 0.70 -18.08
C MET A 81 36.23 2.07 -18.14
N PRO A 82 36.15 2.78 -19.28
CA PRO A 82 36.77 4.08 -19.37
C PRO A 82 36.12 4.99 -18.30
N ALA A 83 36.89 5.90 -17.69
CA ALA A 83 36.42 6.69 -16.56
C ALA A 83 35.08 7.41 -16.82
N TRP A 84 34.81 7.77 -18.07
CA TRP A 84 33.53 8.35 -18.50
C TRP A 84 32.34 7.37 -18.38
N GLY A 85 32.54 6.07 -18.60
CA GLY A 85 31.51 5.04 -18.46
C GLY A 85 31.09 4.84 -16.99
N ILE A 86 32.06 4.84 -16.07
CA ILE A 86 31.79 4.80 -14.62
C ILE A 86 31.04 6.07 -14.19
N ALA A 87 31.46 7.24 -14.69
CA ALA A 87 30.78 8.50 -14.42
C ALA A 87 29.33 8.50 -14.92
N LEU A 88 29.05 7.97 -16.12
CA LEU A 88 27.68 7.84 -16.64
C LEU A 88 26.81 6.89 -15.80
N ILE A 89 27.35 5.78 -15.31
CA ILE A 89 26.62 4.86 -14.43
C ILE A 89 26.28 5.54 -13.11
N ILE A 90 27.21 6.29 -12.52
CA ILE A 90 26.98 7.05 -11.29
C ILE A 90 25.90 8.12 -11.51
N ILE A 91 26.00 8.88 -12.61
CA ILE A 91 25.00 9.90 -12.96
C ILE A 91 23.64 9.26 -13.18
N ALA A 92 23.56 8.17 -13.96
CA ALA A 92 22.32 7.46 -14.20
C ALA A 92 21.70 6.91 -12.90
N GLY A 93 22.52 6.32 -12.02
CA GLY A 93 22.09 5.85 -10.70
C GLY A 93 21.55 7.00 -9.83
N LEU A 94 22.22 8.15 -9.83
CA LEU A 94 21.77 9.33 -9.11
C LEU A 94 20.46 9.89 -9.67
N VAL A 95 20.30 9.95 -10.99
CA VAL A 95 19.04 10.36 -11.64
C VAL A 95 17.90 9.41 -11.25
N VAL A 96 18.13 8.10 -11.29
CA VAL A 96 17.14 7.09 -10.88
C VAL A 96 16.76 7.25 -9.41
N LEU A 97 17.73 7.51 -8.53
CA LEU A 97 17.48 7.74 -7.11
C LEU A 97 16.62 8.99 -6.89
N VAL A 98 16.98 10.12 -7.52
CA VAL A 98 16.20 11.36 -7.43
C VAL A 98 14.78 11.13 -7.95
N LEU A 99 14.64 10.43 -9.07
CA LEU A 99 13.34 10.11 -9.65
C LEU A 99 12.51 9.21 -8.71
N ALA A 100 13.11 8.20 -8.08
CA ALA A 100 12.42 7.35 -7.12
C ALA A 100 11.93 8.13 -5.89
N VAL A 101 12.75 9.05 -5.36
CA VAL A 101 12.38 9.92 -4.24
C VAL A 101 11.25 10.87 -4.64
N LEU A 102 11.32 11.47 -5.82
CA LEU A 102 10.27 12.31 -6.37
C LEU A 102 8.97 11.53 -6.56
N LEU A 103 9.02 10.32 -7.13
CA LEU A 103 7.85 9.46 -7.29
C LEU A 103 7.24 9.06 -5.93
N MET A 104 8.07 8.77 -4.93
CA MET A 104 7.59 8.48 -3.57
C MET A 104 6.90 9.69 -2.94
N TRP A 105 7.43 10.90 -3.16
CA TRP A 105 6.82 12.15 -2.71
C TRP A 105 5.50 12.45 -3.42
N VAL A 106 5.46 12.28 -4.74
CA VAL A 106 4.25 12.39 -5.55
C VAL A 106 3.20 11.37 -5.07
N ALA A 107 3.61 10.14 -4.77
CA ALA A 107 2.72 9.08 -4.30
C ALA A 107 2.14 9.34 -2.90
N ALA A 108 2.94 9.89 -2.00
CA ALA A 108 2.46 10.35 -0.71
C ALA A 108 1.34 11.39 -0.86
N ARG A 109 1.48 12.33 -1.80
CA ARG A 109 0.44 13.34 -2.08
C ARG A 109 -0.76 12.80 -2.81
N GLY A 110 -0.55 11.91 -3.78
CA GLY A 110 -1.63 11.27 -4.53
C GLY A 110 -2.64 10.56 -3.63
N ARG A 111 -2.19 9.99 -2.52
CA ARG A 111 -3.05 9.31 -1.54
C ARG A 111 -4.09 10.25 -0.92
N PHE A 112 -3.70 11.46 -0.56
CA PHE A 112 -4.63 12.45 -0.01
C PHE A 112 -5.62 12.96 -1.06
N ILE A 113 -5.16 13.16 -2.30
CA ILE A 113 -6.00 13.59 -3.42
C ILE A 113 -7.03 12.51 -3.75
N PHE A 114 -6.59 11.25 -3.83
CA PHE A 114 -7.48 10.13 -4.07
C PHE A 114 -8.52 9.98 -2.96
N THR A 115 -8.13 10.14 -1.69
CA THR A 115 -9.09 10.17 -0.57
C THR A 115 -10.08 11.34 -0.69
N ASP A 116 -9.64 12.55 -1.04
CA ASP A 116 -10.52 13.70 -1.26
C ASP A 116 -11.53 13.46 -2.40
N CYS A 117 -11.06 12.88 -3.52
CA CYS A 117 -11.91 12.50 -4.65
C CYS A 117 -13.00 11.49 -4.25
N VAL A 118 -12.63 10.49 -3.43
CA VAL A 118 -13.57 9.46 -2.94
C VAL A 118 -14.56 10.04 -1.92
N VAL A 119 -14.10 10.90 -1.01
CA VAL A 119 -14.91 11.45 0.08
C VAL A 119 -15.88 12.52 -0.42
N LYS A 120 -15.40 13.48 -1.22
CA LYS A 120 -16.20 14.61 -1.73
C LYS A 120 -16.86 14.32 -3.07
N ASN A 121 -16.69 13.11 -3.63
CA ASN A 121 -17.25 12.71 -4.91
C ASN A 121 -16.91 13.66 -6.08
N ARG A 122 -15.70 14.22 -6.09
CA ARG A 122 -15.26 15.25 -7.07
C ARG A 122 -13.99 14.84 -7.82
N GLY A 123 -13.93 15.16 -9.12
CA GLY A 123 -12.75 14.94 -9.97
C GLY A 123 -11.72 16.07 -9.94
N ALA A 124 -11.64 16.85 -8.86
CA ALA A 124 -10.76 18.01 -8.77
C ALA A 124 -9.37 17.60 -8.24
N ILE A 125 -8.33 17.75 -9.04
CA ILE A 125 -6.94 17.37 -8.67
C ILE A 125 -6.16 18.57 -8.09
N ALA A 126 -6.35 19.77 -8.66
CA ALA A 126 -5.53 20.94 -8.35
C ALA A 126 -5.80 21.55 -6.96
N GLU A 127 -7.07 21.61 -6.54
CA GLU A 127 -7.46 22.12 -5.22
C GLU A 127 -6.89 21.28 -4.07
N PRO A 128 -7.14 19.95 -3.97
CA PRO A 128 -6.60 19.15 -2.90
C PRO A 128 -5.06 19.07 -2.93
N TRP A 129 -4.43 19.23 -4.10
CA TRP A 129 -2.95 19.29 -4.20
C TRP A 129 -2.36 20.49 -3.45
N ARG A 130 -3.03 21.65 -3.47
CA ARG A 130 -2.60 22.84 -2.71
C ARG A 130 -2.98 22.74 -1.24
N GLU A 131 -4.17 22.22 -0.96
CA GLU A 131 -4.75 22.19 0.38
C GLU A 131 -4.03 21.20 1.32
N PHE A 132 -3.64 20.01 0.83
CA PHE A 132 -3.00 18.96 1.65
C PHE A 132 -1.47 18.94 1.55
N ARG A 133 -0.86 20.07 1.19
CA ARG A 133 0.59 20.18 0.97
C ARG A 133 1.41 19.88 2.23
N ARG A 134 0.92 20.33 3.38
CA ARG A 134 1.60 20.21 4.68
C ARG A 134 1.53 18.78 5.21
N GLU A 135 0.35 18.17 5.15
CA GLU A 135 0.05 16.82 5.59
C GLU A 135 0.78 15.79 4.72
N GLY A 136 0.74 15.97 3.39
CA GLY A 136 1.48 15.12 2.45
C GLY A 136 3.00 15.18 2.63
N ASN A 137 3.55 16.37 2.90
CA ASN A 137 4.98 16.52 3.20
C ASN A 137 5.37 15.86 4.54
N SER A 138 4.53 15.98 5.57
CA SER A 138 4.76 15.33 6.87
C SER A 138 4.74 13.80 6.73
N PHE A 139 3.77 13.25 5.99
CA PHE A 139 3.68 11.81 5.71
C PHE A 139 4.92 11.31 4.94
N PHE A 140 5.35 12.03 3.91
CA PHE A 140 6.53 11.69 3.13
C PHE A 140 7.80 11.70 3.98
N LEU A 141 8.05 12.78 4.73
CA LEU A 141 9.23 12.89 5.60
C LEU A 141 9.24 11.81 6.68
N PHE A 142 8.09 11.50 7.27
CA PHE A 142 7.98 10.44 8.26
C PHE A 142 8.25 9.05 7.64
N SER A 143 7.63 8.75 6.50
CA SER A 143 7.83 7.47 5.80
C SER A 143 9.27 7.30 5.33
N PHE A 144 9.89 8.38 4.84
CA PHE A 144 11.30 8.41 4.44
C PHE A 144 12.22 8.19 5.64
N ALA A 145 11.98 8.88 6.76
CA ALA A 145 12.76 8.70 7.97
C ALA A 145 12.67 7.26 8.51
N VAL A 146 11.47 6.66 8.54
CA VAL A 146 11.30 5.26 8.94
C VAL A 146 12.02 4.32 7.99
N ALA A 147 11.92 4.53 6.67
CA ALA A 147 12.63 3.72 5.69
C ALA A 147 14.15 3.78 5.87
N VAL A 148 14.70 4.98 6.10
CA VAL A 148 16.13 5.19 6.34
C VAL A 148 16.58 4.51 7.64
N VAL A 149 15.84 4.69 8.74
CA VAL A 149 16.15 4.02 10.02
C VAL A 149 16.11 2.50 9.85
N ALA A 150 15.10 1.97 9.17
CA ALA A 150 14.97 0.54 8.96
C ALA A 150 16.10 0.00 8.05
N MET A 151 16.53 0.75 7.04
CA MET A 151 17.70 0.43 6.22
C MET A 151 18.98 0.36 7.07
N PHE A 152 19.22 1.36 7.93
CA PHE A 152 20.38 1.36 8.82
C PHE A 152 20.36 0.19 9.81
N LEU A 153 19.21 -0.10 10.44
CA LEU A 153 19.06 -1.25 11.33
C LEU A 153 19.35 -2.56 10.60
N THR A 154 18.88 -2.70 9.36
CA THR A 154 19.16 -3.88 8.53
C THR A 154 20.65 -4.00 8.21
N ALA A 155 21.30 -2.90 7.83
CA ALA A 155 22.73 -2.89 7.56
C ALA A 155 23.55 -3.25 8.81
N ILE A 156 23.17 -2.74 9.98
CA ILE A 156 23.81 -3.06 11.26
C ILE A 156 23.64 -4.56 11.57
N VAL A 157 22.45 -5.12 11.42
CA VAL A 157 22.21 -6.54 11.67
C VAL A 157 22.99 -7.41 10.68
N ILE A 158 23.02 -7.05 9.39
CA ILE A 158 23.86 -7.74 8.39
C ILE A 158 25.33 -7.65 8.79
N LEU A 159 25.81 -6.50 9.25
CA LEU A 159 27.20 -6.34 9.66
C LEU A 159 27.53 -7.18 10.92
N ILE A 160 26.63 -7.24 11.90
CA ILE A 160 26.83 -8.00 13.14
C ILE A 160 26.67 -9.51 12.93
N VAL A 161 25.78 -9.95 12.04
CA VAL A 161 25.45 -11.36 11.85
C VAL A 161 26.22 -11.94 10.65
N ALA A 162 26.18 -11.30 9.48
CA ALA A 162 26.74 -11.85 8.25
C ALA A 162 28.27 -11.79 8.18
N VAL A 163 28.89 -10.72 8.70
CA VAL A 163 30.36 -10.57 8.66
C VAL A 163 31.09 -11.63 9.50
N PRO A 164 30.74 -11.85 10.80
CA PRO A 164 31.42 -12.89 11.59
C PRO A 164 31.03 -14.32 11.19
N LEU A 165 29.88 -14.52 10.54
CA LEU A 165 29.47 -15.82 9.99
C LEU A 165 30.10 -16.12 8.62
N GLY A 166 30.98 -15.25 8.10
CA GLY A 166 31.72 -15.50 6.87
C GLY A 166 30.84 -15.51 5.61
N LEU A 167 29.65 -14.90 5.63
CA LEU A 167 28.69 -14.90 4.52
C LEU A 167 29.24 -14.31 3.20
N PHE A 168 30.27 -13.47 3.30
CA PHE A 168 30.99 -12.87 2.18
C PHE A 168 32.39 -13.46 1.98
N SER A 169 32.80 -14.43 2.81
CA SER A 169 34.10 -15.09 2.68
C SER A 169 34.01 -16.18 1.62
N THR A 170 34.83 -16.07 0.58
CA THR A 170 34.92 -17.01 -0.56
C THR A 170 35.54 -18.37 -0.21
N HIS A 171 35.71 -18.68 1.07
CA HIS A 171 36.25 -19.96 1.52
C HIS A 171 35.14 -21.02 1.51
N HIS A 172 35.18 -21.89 0.48
CA HIS A 172 34.22 -22.94 0.16
C HIS A 172 34.19 -24.12 1.16
N GLY A 173 34.28 -23.86 2.48
CA GLY A 173 34.47 -24.93 3.48
C GLY A 173 33.62 -24.87 4.73
N SER A 174 33.09 -23.70 5.13
CA SER A 174 32.21 -23.62 6.30
C SER A 174 30.75 -23.64 5.85
N GLY A 175 30.11 -24.82 5.93
CA GLY A 175 28.66 -24.89 5.84
C GLY A 175 28.03 -23.89 6.81
N PHE A 176 27.02 -23.15 6.34
CA PHE A 176 26.24 -22.27 7.19
C PHE A 176 25.78 -23.06 8.42
N GLY A 177 26.31 -22.72 9.60
CA GLY A 177 25.88 -23.37 10.83
C GLY A 177 24.37 -23.24 10.97
N ALA A 178 23.69 -24.30 11.42
CA ALA A 178 22.23 -24.28 11.58
C ALA A 178 21.72 -23.04 12.34
N ALA A 179 22.51 -22.55 13.31
CA ALA A 179 22.24 -21.32 14.05
C ALA A 179 22.20 -20.05 13.16
N ALA A 180 23.05 -19.94 12.14
CA ALA A 180 23.07 -18.81 11.20
C ALA A 180 21.80 -18.78 10.32
N ILE A 181 21.39 -19.95 9.83
CA ILE A 181 20.18 -20.09 9.02
C ILE A 181 18.95 -19.75 9.87
N ILE A 182 18.88 -20.26 11.10
CA ILE A 182 17.79 -19.95 12.03
C ILE A 182 17.75 -18.45 12.35
N ALA A 183 18.90 -17.82 12.62
CA ALA A 183 18.96 -16.37 12.89
C ALA A 183 18.49 -15.54 11.68
N LEU A 184 18.86 -15.91 10.46
CA LEU A 184 18.39 -15.25 9.23
C LEU A 184 16.88 -15.42 9.01
N ILE A 185 16.33 -16.61 9.29
CA ILE A 185 14.88 -16.87 9.18
C ILE A 185 14.11 -16.03 10.20
N ILE A 186 14.55 -16.01 11.47
CA ILE A 186 13.92 -15.20 12.52
C ILE A 186 14.01 -13.71 12.16
N PHE A 187 15.17 -13.25 11.71
CA PHE A 187 15.34 -11.87 11.27
C PHE A 187 14.41 -11.53 10.11
N GLY A 188 14.32 -12.40 9.10
CA GLY A 188 13.41 -12.24 7.97
C GLY A 188 11.95 -12.19 8.41
N LEU A 189 11.54 -13.05 9.34
CA LEU A 189 10.18 -13.09 9.88
C LEU A 189 9.84 -11.80 10.64
N VAL A 190 10.75 -11.33 11.51
CA VAL A 190 10.60 -10.06 12.25
C VAL A 190 10.49 -8.89 11.28
N TRP A 191 11.30 -8.88 10.21
CA TRP A 191 11.23 -7.85 9.19
C TRP A 191 9.91 -7.88 8.43
N VAL A 192 9.45 -9.06 8.01
CA VAL A 192 8.16 -9.21 7.34
C VAL A 192 7.02 -8.72 8.25
N ALA A 193 7.05 -9.08 9.54
CA ALA A 193 6.07 -8.61 10.52
C ALA A 193 6.11 -7.08 10.69
N PHE A 194 7.31 -6.49 10.80
CA PHE A 194 7.49 -5.04 10.88
C PHE A 194 6.99 -4.32 9.62
N ALA A 195 7.32 -4.84 8.44
CA ALA A 195 6.87 -4.29 7.16
C ALA A 195 5.36 -4.37 7.01
N LEU A 196 4.74 -5.50 7.40
CA LEU A 196 3.29 -5.67 7.39
C LEU A 196 2.60 -4.70 8.36
N PHE A 197 3.12 -4.59 9.58
CA PHE A 197 2.61 -3.67 10.59
C PHE A 197 2.70 -2.21 10.10
N PHE A 198 3.88 -1.79 9.63
CA PHE A 198 4.09 -0.44 9.12
C PHE A 198 3.22 -0.16 7.89
N ALA A 199 3.09 -1.12 6.97
CA ALA A 199 2.20 -0.99 5.83
C ALA A 199 0.75 -0.79 6.28
N LEU A 200 0.27 -1.60 7.22
CA LEU A 200 -1.09 -1.49 7.75
C LEU A 200 -1.32 -0.13 8.42
N VAL A 201 -0.42 0.29 9.30
CA VAL A 201 -0.50 1.60 9.96
C VAL A 201 -0.50 2.73 8.93
N SER A 202 0.38 2.67 7.92
CA SER A 202 0.45 3.70 6.87
C SER A 202 -0.83 3.81 6.05
N GLN A 203 -1.58 2.71 5.86
CA GLN A 203 -2.87 2.71 5.15
C GLN A 203 -3.95 3.45 5.95
N PHE A 204 -3.98 3.26 7.27
CA PHE A 204 -4.96 3.90 8.15
C PHE A 204 -4.54 5.31 8.61
N MET A 205 -3.26 5.64 8.52
CA MET A 205 -2.74 6.97 8.84
C MET A 205 -3.29 8.04 7.91
N ILE A 206 -3.54 7.71 6.63
CA ILE A 206 -4.00 8.66 5.61
C ILE A 206 -5.42 9.19 5.93
N PRO A 207 -6.45 8.35 6.17
CA PRO A 207 -7.76 8.83 6.63
C PRO A 207 -7.72 9.68 7.90
N VAL A 208 -6.89 9.28 8.88
CA VAL A 208 -6.75 10.00 10.16
C VAL A 208 -6.15 11.39 9.95
N MET A 209 -5.05 11.47 9.19
CA MET A 209 -4.40 12.73 8.84
C MET A 209 -5.33 13.63 8.01
N TYR A 210 -6.08 13.04 7.07
CA TYR A 210 -7.02 13.77 6.23
C TYR A 210 -8.12 14.45 7.05
N ARG A 211 -8.66 13.76 8.06
CA ARG A 211 -9.69 14.33 8.94
C ARG A 211 -9.14 15.31 9.98
N ARG A 212 -8.12 14.88 10.73
CA ARG A 212 -7.64 15.64 11.91
C ARG A 212 -6.65 16.75 11.58
N ARG A 213 -6.15 16.82 10.34
CA ARG A 213 -5.10 17.77 9.91
C ARG A 213 -3.87 17.71 10.83
N CYS A 214 -3.57 16.55 11.39
CA CYS A 214 -2.50 16.35 12.36
C CYS A 214 -1.19 15.91 11.68
N SER A 215 -0.10 15.93 12.45
CA SER A 215 1.21 15.48 11.96
C SER A 215 1.24 13.95 11.78
N ALA A 216 2.09 13.46 10.88
CA ALA A 216 2.22 12.02 10.63
C ALA A 216 2.62 11.21 11.89
N ARG A 217 3.35 11.82 12.83
CA ARG A 217 3.77 11.17 14.07
C ARG A 217 2.60 10.96 15.02
N GLU A 218 1.74 11.96 15.18
CA GLU A 218 0.55 11.86 16.04
C GLU A 218 -0.43 10.83 15.48
N ALA A 219 -0.68 10.88 14.17
CA ALA A 219 -1.53 9.90 13.49
C ALA A 219 -0.96 8.47 13.59
N PHE A 220 0.36 8.31 13.49
CA PHE A 220 1.01 7.01 13.67
C PHE A 220 0.80 6.46 15.08
N LEU A 221 1.01 7.28 16.12
CA LEU A 221 0.84 6.86 17.51
C LEU A 221 -0.60 6.49 17.82
N ASP A 222 -1.57 7.25 17.32
CA ASP A 222 -2.99 6.98 17.52
C ASP A 222 -3.40 5.66 16.84
N VAL A 223 -3.02 5.46 15.58
CA VAL A 223 -3.33 4.23 14.82
C VAL A 223 -2.59 3.03 15.40
N ALA A 224 -1.33 3.17 15.80
CA ALA A 224 -0.56 2.09 16.41
C ALA A 224 -1.18 1.66 17.75
N LYS A 225 -1.61 2.61 18.59
CA LYS A 225 -2.32 2.31 19.84
C LYS A 225 -3.65 1.61 19.58
N LEU A 226 -4.40 2.03 18.57
CA LEU A 226 -5.66 1.41 18.17
C LEU A 226 -5.45 -0.05 17.71
N LEU A 227 -4.43 -0.27 16.88
CA LEU A 227 -4.07 -1.58 16.36
C LEU A 227 -3.60 -2.54 17.46
N LEU A 228 -2.86 -2.03 18.46
CA LEU A 228 -2.42 -2.80 19.62
C LEU A 228 -3.55 -3.10 20.61
N HIS A 229 -4.52 -2.19 20.77
CA HIS A 229 -5.66 -2.42 21.67
C HIS A 229 -6.68 -3.42 21.11
N GLN A 230 -6.89 -3.44 19.78
CA GLN A 230 -7.91 -4.28 19.17
C GLN A 230 -7.39 -5.03 17.94
N PRO A 231 -6.43 -5.97 18.08
CA PRO A 231 -5.81 -6.62 16.94
C PRO A 231 -6.75 -7.54 16.15
N GLY A 232 -7.75 -8.15 16.81
CA GLY A 232 -8.64 -9.16 16.19
C GLY A 232 -9.34 -8.68 14.91
N PRO A 233 -10.08 -7.56 14.96
CA PRO A 233 -10.72 -6.96 13.78
C PRO A 233 -9.74 -6.64 12.65
N PHE A 234 -8.53 -6.17 12.97
CA PHE A 234 -7.51 -5.86 11.96
C PHE A 234 -6.94 -7.11 11.30
N VAL A 235 -6.76 -8.20 12.05
CA VAL A 235 -6.35 -9.49 11.48
C VAL A 235 -7.39 -9.99 10.48
N LEU A 236 -8.67 -9.90 10.82
CA LEU A 236 -9.76 -10.30 9.94
C LEU A 236 -9.84 -9.39 8.69
N TYR A 237 -9.64 -8.08 8.87
CA TYR A 237 -9.52 -7.12 7.76
C TYR A 237 -8.34 -7.46 6.84
N VAL A 238 -7.17 -7.82 7.38
CA VAL A 238 -6.00 -8.21 6.58
C VAL A 238 -6.27 -9.52 5.83
N LEU A 239 -6.86 -10.52 6.49
CA LEU A 239 -7.21 -11.80 5.87
C LEU A 239 -8.19 -11.60 4.70
N PHE A 240 -9.25 -10.82 4.93
CA PHE A 240 -10.22 -10.48 3.88
C PHE A 240 -9.59 -9.65 2.76
N GLY A 241 -8.72 -8.71 3.11
CA GLY A 241 -7.94 -7.91 2.16
C GLY A 241 -7.03 -8.75 1.26
N ILE A 242 -6.38 -9.79 1.79
CA ILE A 242 -5.57 -10.72 1.00
C ILE A 242 -6.44 -11.46 -0.02
N VAL A 243 -7.59 -12.01 0.42
CA VAL A 243 -8.54 -12.69 -0.48
C VAL A 243 -8.98 -11.76 -1.61
N LEU A 244 -9.27 -10.50 -1.27
CA LEU A 244 -9.74 -9.54 -2.25
C LEU A 244 -8.63 -9.10 -3.22
N VAL A 245 -7.40 -8.91 -2.74
CA VAL A 245 -6.24 -8.64 -3.62
C VAL A 245 -6.00 -9.80 -4.58
N ILE A 246 -6.12 -11.04 -4.10
CA ILE A 246 -6.02 -12.24 -4.96
C ILE A 246 -7.15 -12.24 -6.00
N ALA A 247 -8.40 -11.99 -5.60
CA ALA A 247 -9.55 -11.96 -6.51
C ALA A 247 -9.37 -10.88 -7.59
N VAL A 248 -9.00 -9.66 -7.19
CA VAL A 248 -8.72 -8.54 -8.11
C VAL A 248 -7.52 -8.86 -9.01
N GLY A 249 -6.49 -9.52 -8.50
CA GLY A 249 -5.34 -9.97 -9.27
C GLY A 249 -5.69 -11.01 -10.33
N ILE A 250 -6.56 -11.97 -10.00
CA ILE A 250 -7.06 -12.97 -10.96
C ILE A 250 -7.85 -12.28 -12.07
N VAL A 251 -8.81 -11.42 -11.71
CA VAL A 251 -9.61 -10.65 -12.68
C VAL A 251 -8.70 -9.78 -13.56
N GLY A 252 -7.74 -9.08 -12.97
CA GLY A 252 -6.76 -8.28 -13.71
C GLY A 252 -5.91 -9.12 -14.68
N THR A 253 -5.51 -10.32 -14.27
CA THR A 253 -4.75 -11.24 -15.12
C THR A 253 -5.59 -11.72 -16.31
N VAL A 254 -6.84 -12.10 -16.08
CA VAL A 254 -7.77 -12.51 -17.15
C VAL A 254 -7.98 -11.37 -18.15
N ILE A 255 -8.21 -10.14 -17.68
CA ILE A 255 -8.40 -9.01 -18.60
C ILE A 255 -7.10 -8.66 -19.35
N SER A 256 -5.94 -8.78 -18.70
CA SER A 256 -4.64 -8.59 -19.37
C SER A 256 -4.40 -9.62 -20.48
N CYS A 257 -4.82 -10.87 -20.29
CA CYS A 257 -4.77 -11.90 -21.33
C CYS A 257 -5.72 -11.59 -22.48
N LEU A 258 -6.93 -11.09 -22.20
CA LEU A 258 -7.91 -10.70 -23.22
C LEU A 258 -7.52 -9.43 -24.01
N THR A 259 -6.78 -8.52 -23.39
CA THR A 259 -6.36 -7.23 -24.00
C THR A 259 -4.94 -7.25 -24.57
N CYS A 260 -4.34 -8.45 -24.70
CA CYS A 260 -3.07 -8.69 -25.38
C CYS A 260 -1.95 -7.68 -25.00
N CYS A 261 -1.59 -7.66 -23.71
CA CYS A 261 -0.54 -6.80 -23.11
C CYS A 261 -0.85 -5.29 -23.00
N ILE A 262 -1.89 -4.76 -23.65
CA ILE A 262 -2.28 -3.34 -23.51
C ILE A 262 -2.77 -3.08 -22.08
N GLY A 263 -3.49 -4.04 -21.48
CA GLY A 263 -3.92 -3.98 -20.09
C GLY A 263 -2.78 -4.04 -19.06
N ALA A 264 -1.56 -4.43 -19.44
CA ALA A 264 -0.40 -4.42 -18.55
C ALA A 264 0.22 -3.02 -18.41
N LEU A 265 -0.18 -2.05 -19.25
CA LEU A 265 0.25 -0.68 -19.07
C LEU A 265 -0.27 -0.16 -17.71
N PRO A 266 0.59 0.45 -16.89
CA PRO A 266 0.28 0.70 -15.49
C PRO A 266 -0.85 1.72 -15.28
N TYR A 267 -1.03 2.63 -16.25
CA TYR A 267 -2.16 3.57 -16.25
C TYR A 267 -3.47 2.91 -16.73
N ILE A 268 -3.41 2.09 -17.79
CA ILE A 268 -4.59 1.40 -18.32
C ILE A 268 -5.12 0.40 -17.30
N SER A 269 -4.23 -0.34 -16.62
CA SER A 269 -4.62 -1.24 -15.54
C SER A 269 -5.32 -0.49 -14.40
N THR A 270 -4.84 0.71 -14.02
CA THR A 270 -5.48 1.51 -12.96
C THR A 270 -6.85 2.06 -13.38
N VAL A 271 -7.00 2.51 -14.63
CA VAL A 271 -8.31 2.97 -15.16
C VAL A 271 -9.32 1.83 -15.21
N LEU A 272 -8.88 0.63 -15.59
CA LEU A 272 -9.72 -0.56 -15.70
C LEU A 272 -10.09 -1.14 -14.32
N LEU A 273 -9.13 -1.18 -13.40
CA LEU A 273 -9.31 -1.64 -12.02
C LEU A 273 -9.88 -0.57 -11.10
N LEU A 274 -10.23 0.60 -11.64
CA LEU A 274 -10.70 1.74 -10.87
C LEU A 274 -11.92 1.44 -9.99
N PRO A 275 -12.94 0.69 -10.45
CA PRO A 275 -14.04 0.26 -9.59
C PRO A 275 -13.54 -0.49 -8.36
N ALA A 276 -12.62 -1.44 -8.54
CA ALA A 276 -12.04 -2.20 -7.44
C ALA A 276 -11.20 -1.31 -6.50
N ILE A 277 -10.44 -0.35 -7.03
CA ILE A 277 -9.62 0.57 -6.23
C ILE A 277 -10.50 1.50 -5.38
N VAL A 278 -11.54 2.09 -5.97
CA VAL A 278 -12.50 2.96 -5.25
C VAL A 278 -13.28 2.15 -4.22
N TRP A 279 -13.70 0.93 -4.56
CA TRP A 279 -14.38 0.04 -3.63
C TRP A 279 -13.50 -0.31 -2.42
N LEU A 280 -12.24 -0.67 -2.66
CA LEU A 280 -11.26 -0.93 -1.60
C LEU A 280 -10.99 0.30 -0.73
N ALA A 281 -10.96 1.49 -1.34
CA ALA A 281 -10.81 2.75 -0.63
C ALA A 281 -12.02 3.04 0.26
N GLY A 282 -13.23 2.86 -0.27
CA GLY A 282 -14.48 3.00 0.48
C GLY A 282 -14.55 2.02 1.65
N PHE A 283 -14.19 0.75 1.42
CA PHE A 283 -14.17 -0.27 2.45
C PHE A 283 -13.22 0.07 3.60
N LYS A 284 -12.00 0.56 3.30
CA LYS A 284 -11.05 1.06 4.30
C LYS A 284 -11.63 2.16 5.18
N LEU A 285 -12.26 3.15 4.55
CA LEU A 285 -12.82 4.31 5.22
C LEU A 285 -14.03 3.94 6.10
N LEU A 286 -14.92 3.08 5.60
CA LEU A 286 -16.09 2.61 6.33
C LEU A 286 -15.72 1.64 7.47
N PHE A 287 -14.69 0.81 7.29
CA PHE A 287 -14.15 -0.02 8.36
C PHE A 287 -13.58 0.85 9.49
N LEU A 288 -12.83 1.91 9.16
CA LEU A 288 -12.27 2.80 10.16
C LEU A 288 -13.34 3.55 10.96
N ARG A 289 -14.49 3.85 10.34
CA ARG A 289 -15.65 4.47 11.00
C ARG A 289 -16.20 3.63 12.16
N GLN A 290 -16.07 2.30 12.13
CA GLN A 290 -16.56 1.42 13.19
C GLN A 290 -15.79 1.56 14.51
N PHE A 291 -14.57 2.11 14.49
CA PHE A 291 -13.74 2.32 15.70
C PHE A 291 -14.02 3.63 16.43
N GLY A 292 -14.92 4.46 15.91
CA GLY A 292 -15.45 5.62 16.61
C GLY A 292 -15.74 6.82 15.72
N ASP A 293 -16.61 7.70 16.21
CA ASP A 293 -17.02 8.92 15.52
C ASP A 293 -15.85 9.87 15.26
N GLN A 294 -14.70 9.71 15.91
CA GLN A 294 -13.47 10.47 15.68
C GLN A 294 -12.69 10.08 14.41
N TYR A 295 -13.10 9.01 13.73
CA TYR A 295 -12.47 8.48 12.51
C TYR A 295 -13.34 8.55 11.25
N ASP A 296 -14.64 8.87 11.38
CA ASP A 296 -15.56 9.18 10.27
C ASP A 296 -15.07 10.35 9.39
N VAL A 297 -14.59 10.05 8.19
CA VAL A 297 -14.06 11.06 7.27
C VAL A 297 -15.16 11.94 6.67
N TRP A 298 -16.40 11.46 6.65
CA TRP A 298 -17.56 12.17 6.10
C TRP A 298 -18.21 13.15 7.07
N ALA A 299 -17.83 13.13 8.36
CA ALA A 299 -18.29 14.08 9.36
C ALA A 299 -18.01 15.54 8.96
N THR A 300 -16.95 15.79 8.17
CA THR A 300 -16.59 17.12 7.67
C THR A 300 -17.39 17.57 6.44
N VAL A 301 -18.01 16.63 5.72
CA VAL A 301 -18.72 16.88 4.45
C VAL A 301 -20.23 16.98 4.65
N GLY A 302 -20.75 16.65 5.84
CA GLY A 302 -22.17 16.80 6.16
C GLY A 302 -23.09 15.91 5.31
N LEU A 303 -22.57 14.81 4.74
CA LEU A 303 -23.41 13.81 4.09
C LEU A 303 -24.26 13.09 5.16
N PRO A 304 -25.57 12.89 4.91
CA PRO A 304 -26.40 12.14 5.83
C PRO A 304 -25.79 10.75 6.03
N PRO A 305 -25.88 10.18 7.25
CA PRO A 305 -25.40 8.83 7.51
C PRO A 305 -25.99 7.92 6.45
N VAL A 306 -25.13 7.24 5.69
CA VAL A 306 -25.57 6.12 4.85
C VAL A 306 -26.33 5.22 5.79
N ALA A 307 -27.64 5.14 5.59
CA ALA A 307 -28.54 4.41 6.45
C ALA A 307 -28.09 2.96 6.46
N VAL A 308 -27.45 2.56 7.55
CA VAL A 308 -27.55 1.19 8.02
C VAL A 308 -29.05 0.95 8.18
N PRO A 309 -29.66 -0.01 7.47
CA PRO A 309 -31.04 -0.39 7.75
C PRO A 309 -31.10 -0.71 9.25
N PRO A 310 -32.01 -0.08 10.03
CA PRO A 310 -32.13 -0.40 11.44
C PRO A 310 -32.29 -1.91 11.56
N ALA A 311 -31.43 -2.52 12.39
CA ALA A 311 -31.49 -3.93 12.71
C ALA A 311 -32.96 -4.29 12.99
N ALA A 312 -33.43 -5.34 12.32
CA ALA A 312 -34.78 -5.83 12.45
C ALA A 312 -35.18 -5.89 13.94
N PRO A 313 -36.37 -5.39 14.32
CA PRO A 313 -36.80 -5.44 15.70
C PRO A 313 -36.80 -6.91 16.18
N PRO A 314 -36.35 -7.17 17.42
CA PRO A 314 -36.28 -8.52 17.95
C PRO A 314 -37.65 -9.21 17.88
N PRO A 315 -37.72 -10.52 17.58
CA PRO A 315 -38.99 -11.24 17.53
C PRO A 315 -39.70 -11.10 18.88
N ALA A 316 -40.96 -10.68 18.82
CA ALA A 316 -41.82 -10.55 20.00
C ALA A 316 -41.84 -11.88 20.77
N ALA A 317 -41.55 -11.81 22.07
CA ALA A 317 -41.63 -12.95 22.96
C ALA A 317 -43.07 -13.53 22.95
N PRO A 318 -43.24 -14.86 22.93
CA PRO A 318 -44.56 -15.46 22.96
C PRO A 318 -45.24 -15.17 24.29
N ILE A 319 -46.45 -14.61 24.21
CA ILE A 319 -47.35 -14.40 25.34
C ILE A 319 -47.75 -15.79 25.87
N ALA A 320 -47.41 -16.09 27.12
CA ALA A 320 -47.88 -17.29 27.80
C ALA A 320 -49.39 -17.17 28.04
N PRO A 321 -50.21 -18.18 27.70
CA PRO A 321 -51.62 -18.20 28.03
C PRO A 321 -51.82 -18.41 29.54
N ALA A 322 -52.81 -17.70 30.09
CA ALA A 322 -53.27 -17.78 31.47
C ALA A 322 -53.92 -19.12 31.81
#